data_AF-A0A1C2B113-F1
#
_entry.id   AF-A0A1C2B113-F1
#
_cell.length_a   1.000
_cell.length_b   1.000
_cell.length_c   1.000
_cell.angle_alpha   90.00
_cell.angle_beta   90.00
_cell.angle_gamma   90.00
#
_symmetry.space_group_name_H-M   'P 1'
#
loop_
_entity.id
_entity.type
_entity.pdbx_description
1 polymer ?
#
loop_
_entity_poly.entity_id
_entity_poly.type
_entity_poly.pdbx_seq_one_letter_code
_entity_poly.pdbx_strand_id
1 'polypeptide(L)'
;MFEKIKKNYFILIITFLFIYFFFNLLGGDRGLISYLKKKEIYEELKIKQTDLNFKIQELEHKNSLLTKDIDLDFIEVLIRDKFLFGKDGETTYIIKNDGQN
;
A
#
# COMPACT_ATOMS: atom_id res chain seq x y z
N MET A 1 -6.37 -48.69 35.08
CA MET A 1 -6.20 -47.36 34.43
C MET A 1 -4.74 -46.89 34.50
N PHE A 2 -4.12 -46.90 35.69
CA PHE A 2 -2.70 -46.60 35.89
C PHE A 2 -1.73 -47.48 35.06
N GLU A 3 -2.00 -48.79 35.00
CA GLU A 3 -1.26 -49.77 34.18
C GLU A 3 -1.20 -49.39 32.68
N LYS A 4 -2.31 -48.92 32.11
CA LYS A 4 -2.38 -48.47 30.70
C LYS A 4 -1.58 -47.19 30.48
N ILE A 5 -1.60 -46.26 31.44
CA ILE A 5 -0.83 -45.00 31.36
C ILE A 5 0.67 -45.31 31.42
N LYS A 6 1.09 -46.21 32.33
CA LYS A 6 2.50 -46.60 32.48
C LYS A 6 3.04 -47.28 31.21
N LYS A 7 2.22 -48.08 30.54
CA LYS A 7 2.56 -48.74 29.26
C LYS A 7 2.74 -47.75 28.10
N ASN A 8 2.01 -46.63 28.09
CA ASN A 8 2.00 -45.68 26.98
C ASN A 8 2.61 -44.30 27.35
N TYR A 9 3.34 -44.19 28.47
CA TYR A 9 3.78 -42.90 29.02
C TYR A 9 4.67 -42.10 28.06
N PHE A 10 5.48 -42.79 27.24
CA PHE A 10 6.36 -42.17 26.25
C PHE A 10 5.57 -41.42 25.16
N ILE A 11 4.48 -42.03 24.67
CA ILE A 11 3.57 -41.41 23.69
C ILE A 11 2.91 -40.17 24.29
N LEU A 12 2.54 -40.23 25.57
CA LEU A 12 1.94 -39.10 26.29
C LEU A 12 2.90 -37.90 26.33
N ILE A 13 4.17 -38.14 26.68
CA ILE A 13 5.20 -37.10 26.73
C ILE A 13 5.43 -36.47 25.36
N ILE A 14 5.58 -37.29 24.31
CA ILE A 14 5.76 -36.80 22.95
C ILE A 14 4.56 -35.93 22.54
N THR A 15 3.34 -36.34 22.87
CA THR A 15 2.13 -35.59 22.54
C THR A 15 2.15 -34.20 23.20
N PHE A 16 2.49 -34.09 24.48
CA PHE A 16 2.63 -32.80 25.16
C PHE A 16 3.73 -31.93 24.56
N LEU A 17 4.87 -32.53 24.20
CA LEU A 17 5.99 -31.82 23.61
C LEU A 17 5.65 -31.29 22.20
N PHE A 18 4.92 -32.08 21.42
CA PHE A 18 4.42 -31.69 20.10
C PHE A 18 3.41 -30.54 20.20
N ILE A 19 2.48 -30.62 21.16
CA ILE A 19 1.51 -29.55 21.42
C ILE A 19 2.21 -28.25 21.84
N TYR A 20 3.18 -28.33 22.74
CA TYR A 20 3.97 -27.17 23.18
C TYR A 20 4.69 -26.50 22.00
N PHE A 21 5.33 -27.30 21.14
CA PHE A 21 5.97 -26.78 19.94
C PHE A 21 4.96 -26.13 18.98
N PHE A 22 3.81 -26.77 18.76
CA PHE A 22 2.80 -26.29 17.83
C PHE A 22 2.21 -24.93 18.23
N PHE A 23 1.88 -24.75 19.52
CA PHE A 23 1.40 -23.46 20.02
C PHE A 23 2.47 -22.37 19.93
N ASN A 24 3.74 -22.69 20.22
CA ASN A 24 4.85 -21.73 20.07
C ASN A 24 5.15 -21.38 18.61
N LEU A 25 4.93 -22.32 17.68
CA LEU A 25 5.16 -22.09 16.25
C LEU A 25 4.07 -21.22 15.62
N LEU A 26 2.80 -21.51 15.94
CA LEU A 26 1.67 -20.81 15.33
C LEU A 26 1.37 -19.46 15.99
N GLY A 27 1.52 -19.40 17.31
CA GLY A 27 1.12 -18.26 18.14
C GLY A 27 2.23 -17.26 18.42
N GLY A 28 1.87 -16.18 19.11
CA GLY A 28 2.78 -15.11 19.49
C GLY A 28 3.18 -14.19 18.34
N ASP A 29 3.89 -13.10 18.68
CA ASP A 29 4.26 -12.06 17.71
C ASP A 29 5.26 -12.52 16.65
N ARG A 30 5.98 -13.60 16.91
CA ARG A 30 6.93 -14.25 15.98
C ARG A 30 6.37 -15.54 15.37
N GLY A 31 5.14 -15.91 15.69
CA GLY A 31 4.50 -17.10 15.15
C GLY A 31 4.07 -16.93 13.70
N LEU A 32 3.68 -18.04 13.09
CA LEU A 32 3.28 -18.10 11.68
C LEU A 32 2.08 -17.19 11.37
N ILE A 33 1.09 -17.12 12.26
CA ILE A 33 -0.11 -16.29 12.07
C ILE A 33 0.28 -14.80 12.03
N SER A 34 1.18 -14.39 12.93
CA SER A 34 1.69 -13.02 12.97
C SER A 34 2.51 -12.68 11.72
N TYR A 35 3.34 -13.62 11.25
CA TYR A 35 4.12 -13.45 10.02
C TYR A 35 3.22 -13.18 8.81
N LEU A 36 2.15 -13.97 8.61
CA LEU A 36 1.24 -13.79 7.47
C LEU A 36 0.57 -12.41 7.49
N LYS A 37 0.08 -11.96 8.65
CA LYS A 37 -0.52 -10.62 8.81
C LYS A 37 0.49 -9.50 8.52
N LYS A 38 1.69 -9.60 9.08
CA LYS A 38 2.75 -8.61 8.88
C LYS A 38 3.20 -8.54 7.42
N LYS A 39 3.23 -9.69 6.73
CA LYS A 39 3.57 -9.75 5.30
C LYS A 39 2.54 -9.02 4.45
N GLU A 40 1.25 -9.19 4.72
CA GLU A 40 0.18 -8.47 4.02
C GLU A 40 0.30 -6.95 4.23
N ILE A 41 0.45 -6.50 5.48
CA ILE A 41 0.66 -5.10 5.81
C ILE A 41 1.91 -4.54 5.12
N TYR A 42 2.99 -5.31 5.09
CA TYR A 42 4.23 -4.91 4.43
C TYR A 42 4.03 -4.66 2.93
N GLU A 43 3.34 -5.54 2.22
CA GLU A 43 3.06 -5.35 0.79
C GLU A 43 2.14 -4.14 0.55
N GLU A 44 1.12 -3.93 1.38
CA GLU A 44 0.26 -2.74 1.30
C GLU A 44 1.08 -1.45 1.49
N LEU A 45 1.95 -1.42 2.50
CA LEU A 45 2.82 -0.28 2.78
C LEU A 45 3.81 -0.04 1.63
N LYS A 46 4.34 -1.09 1.02
CA LYS A 46 5.25 -1.00 -0.13
C LYS A 46 4.57 -0.39 -1.35
N ILE A 47 3.33 -0.77 -1.63
CA ILE A 47 2.53 -0.18 -2.71
C ILE A 47 2.27 1.30 -2.41
N LYS A 48 1.82 1.63 -1.20
CA LYS A 48 1.60 3.01 -0.77
C LYS A 48 2.87 3.86 -0.89
N GLN A 49 4.01 3.33 -0.46
CA GLN A 49 5.30 4.01 -0.58
C GLN A 49 5.64 4.31 -2.05
N THR A 50 5.39 3.36 -2.94
CA THR A 50 5.65 3.53 -4.38
C THR A 50 4.76 4.63 -4.98
N ASP A 51 3.47 4.62 -4.65
CA ASP A 51 2.51 5.65 -5.09
C ASP A 51 2.89 7.05 -4.55
N LEU A 52 3.28 7.14 -3.28
CA LEU A 52 3.74 8.40 -2.70
C LEU A 52 5.02 8.92 -3.36
N ASN A 53 5.99 8.05 -3.64
CA ASN A 53 7.22 8.44 -4.34
C ASN A 53 6.91 8.96 -5.75
N PHE A 54 6.00 8.31 -6.47
CA PHE A 54 5.58 8.80 -7.78
C PHE A 54 4.93 10.19 -7.70
N LYS A 55 4.03 10.40 -6.73
CA LYS A 55 3.40 11.72 -6.50
C LYS A 55 4.41 12.80 -6.13
N ILE A 56 5.40 12.47 -5.29
CA ILE A 56 6.48 13.38 -4.94
C ILE A 56 7.28 13.75 -6.18
N GLN A 57 7.67 12.77 -6.99
CA GLN A 57 8.43 13.01 -8.22
C GLN A 57 7.64 13.89 -9.22
N GLU A 58 6.34 13.65 -9.37
CA GLU A 58 5.46 14.47 -10.22
C GLU A 58 5.39 15.92 -9.71
N LEU A 59 5.23 16.10 -8.40
CA LEU A 59 5.21 17.43 -7.77
C LEU A 59 6.56 18.15 -7.88
N GLU A 60 7.67 17.45 -7.67
CA GLU A 60 9.01 17.99 -7.84
C GLU A 60 9.25 18.43 -9.28
N HIS A 61 8.77 17.64 -10.26
CA HIS A 61 8.83 18.02 -11.66
C HIS A 61 8.00 19.27 -11.94
N LYS A 62 6.75 19.34 -11.48
CA LYS A 62 5.91 20.56 -11.63
C LYS A 62 6.54 21.78 -10.94
N ASN A 63 7.13 21.60 -9.76
CA ASN A 63 7.81 22.67 -9.04
C ASN A 63 9.06 23.15 -9.76
N SER A 64 9.80 22.24 -10.42
CA SER A 64 11.01 22.63 -11.15
C SER A 64 10.68 23.53 -12.35
N LEU A 65 9.57 23.26 -13.05
CA LEU A 65 9.02 24.08 -14.14
C LEU A 65 8.59 25.49 -13.69
N LEU A 66 8.40 25.70 -12.39
CA LEU A 66 7.92 26.97 -11.82
C LEU A 66 8.99 27.76 -11.07
N THR A 67 10.19 27.21 -10.85
CA THR A 67 11.17 27.81 -9.93
C THR A 67 12.50 28.18 -10.56
N LYS A 68 13.28 27.20 -11.09
CA LYS A 68 14.66 27.47 -11.54
C LYS A 68 14.71 28.18 -12.88
N ASP A 69 13.94 27.64 -13.82
CA ASP A 69 13.73 28.19 -15.15
C ASP A 69 12.23 28.11 -15.37
N ILE A 70 11.57 29.27 -15.36
CA ILE A 70 10.11 29.33 -15.40
C ILE A 70 9.67 28.98 -16.82
N ASP A 71 9.02 27.83 -16.96
CA ASP A 71 8.41 27.41 -18.21
C ASP A 71 7.11 28.20 -18.44
N LEU A 72 7.17 29.16 -19.36
CA LEU A 72 6.05 30.03 -19.70
C LEU A 72 4.89 29.26 -20.34
N ASP A 73 5.18 28.19 -21.10
CA ASP A 73 4.15 27.36 -21.72
C ASP A 73 3.40 26.58 -20.64
N PHE A 74 4.12 26.07 -19.62
CA PHE A 74 3.50 25.43 -18.47
C PHE A 74 2.64 26.39 -17.64
N ILE A 75 3.09 27.64 -17.43
CA ILE A 75 2.27 28.70 -16.80
C ILE A 75 1.00 28.96 -17.62
N GLU A 76 1.10 29.06 -18.94
CA GLU A 76 -0.04 29.29 -19.82
C GLU A 76 -1.05 28.13 -19.74
N VAL A 77 -0.58 26.87 -19.69
CA VAL A 77 -1.40 25.68 -19.44
C VAL A 77 -2.12 25.79 -18.09
N LEU A 78 -1.44 26.20 -17.02
CA LEU A 78 -2.06 26.39 -15.71
C LEU A 78 -3.12 27.50 -15.72
N ILE A 79 -2.87 28.61 -16.43
CA ILE A 79 -3.85 29.71 -16.55
C ILE A 79 -5.10 29.23 -17.29
N ARG A 80 -4.94 28.49 -18.38
CA ARG A 80 -6.07 27.90 -19.12
C ARG A 80 -6.86 26.89 -18.27
N ASP A 81 -6.18 26.01 -17.55
CA ASP A 81 -6.81 25.00 -16.69
C ASP A 81 -7.59 25.63 -15.53
N LYS A 82 -7.03 26.63 -14.85
CA LYS A 82 -7.63 27.23 -13.64
C LYS A 82 -8.64 28.32 -13.93
N PHE A 83 -8.46 29.07 -15.02
CA PHE A 83 -9.28 30.25 -15.31
C PHE A 83 -10.10 30.12 -16.60
N LEU A 84 -10.07 28.97 -17.28
CA LEU A 84 -10.78 28.70 -18.54
C LEU A 84 -10.49 29.77 -19.61
N PHE A 85 -9.28 30.33 -19.57
CA PHE A 85 -8.83 31.41 -20.42
C PHE A 85 -8.64 30.91 -21.87
N GLY A 86 -9.10 31.67 -22.85
CA GLY A 86 -8.84 31.44 -24.29
C GLY A 86 -8.23 32.70 -24.90
N LYS A 87 -7.49 32.55 -26.00
CA LYS A 87 -6.96 33.70 -26.76
C LYS A 87 -8.05 34.34 -27.62
N ASP A 88 -7.79 35.56 -28.08
CA ASP A 88 -8.66 36.24 -29.01
C ASP A 88 -8.88 35.39 -30.28
N GLY A 89 -10.14 35.08 -30.59
CA GLY A 89 -10.53 34.21 -31.70
C GLY A 89 -10.67 32.73 -31.35
N GLU A 90 -10.37 32.31 -30.11
CA GLU A 90 -10.60 30.94 -29.62
C GLU A 90 -11.97 30.82 -28.92
N THR A 91 -12.58 29.63 -28.97
CA THR A 91 -13.83 29.32 -28.26
C THR A 91 -13.57 28.16 -27.30
N THR A 92 -13.74 28.40 -26.00
CA THR A 92 -13.59 27.38 -24.95
C THR A 92 -14.93 26.68 -24.70
N TYR A 93 -14.94 25.35 -24.76
CA TYR A 93 -16.12 24.53 -24.47
C TYR A 93 -15.96 23.80 -23.13
N ILE A 94 -16.96 23.92 -22.26
CA ILE A 94 -17.06 23.07 -21.07
C ILE A 94 -17.84 21.82 -21.48
N ILE A 95 -17.14 20.70 -21.67
CA ILE A 95 -17.77 19.42 -21.97
C ILE A 95 -18.23 18.81 -20.66
N LYS A 96 -19.55 18.75 -20.46
CA LYS A 96 -20.15 18.06 -19.33
C LYS A 96 -20.47 16.63 -19.75
N ASN A 97 -19.72 15.66 -19.21
CA ASN A 97 -20.08 14.25 -19.34
C ASN A 97 -21.15 13.92 -18.29
N ASP A 98 -22.42 14.06 -18.68
CA ASP A 98 -23.55 13.57 -17.90
C ASP A 98 -23.54 12.03 -18.00
N GLY A 99 -22.83 11.40 -17.05
CA GLY A 99 -22.47 9.99 -17.00
C GLY A 99 -23.32 9.03 -17.83
N GLN A 100 -22.79 8.60 -18.97
CA GLN A 100 -23.11 7.30 -19.55
C GLN A 100 -21.96 6.35 -19.23
N ASN A 101 -22.06 5.73 -18.06
CA ASN A 101 -21.46 4.44 -17.70
C ASN A 101 -22.45 3.73 -16.78
#